data_AF-A0A2V9F5W9-F1
#
_entry.id   AF-A0A2V9F5W9-F1
#
_cell.length_a   1.000
_cell.length_b   1.000
_cell.length_c   1.000
_cell.angle_alpha   90.00
_cell.angle_beta   90.00
_cell.angle_gamma   90.00
#
_symmetry.space_group_name_H-M   'P 1'
#
loop_
_entity.id
_entity.type
_entity.pdbx_description
1 polymer ?
#
loop_
_entity_poly.entity_id
_entity_poly.type
_entity_poly.pdbx_seq_one_letter_code
_entity_poly.pdbx_strand_id
1 'polypeptide(L)' 'NISKDTHGQIRSVFGEVLFKTKITKNVRLEESPAYKETILTFAPKSPGAVEYKKLAGEVIQRVEEDRVTRHAEDAA' A
#
# COMPACT_ATOMS: atom_id res chain seq x y z
N ASN A 1 -10.71 -17.33 -15.91
CA ASN A 1 -9.75 -17.26 -14.77
C ASN A 1 -8.73 -16.14 -15.02
N ILE A 2 -9.17 -14.90 -15.29
CA ILE A 2 -8.32 -13.80 -15.79
C ILE A 2 -7.65 -13.03 -14.63
N SER A 3 -8.32 -12.97 -13.47
CA SER A 3 -7.87 -12.14 -12.33
C SER A 3 -6.69 -12.70 -11.53
N LYS A 4 -6.45 -14.02 -11.56
CA LYS A 4 -5.25 -14.62 -10.95
C LYS A 4 -4.01 -14.38 -11.82
N ASP A 5 -4.21 -14.40 -13.13
CA ASP A 5 -3.16 -14.22 -14.12
C ASP A 5 -2.58 -12.79 -14.08
N THR A 6 -3.45 -11.78 -13.93
CA THR A 6 -3.03 -10.38 -13.84
C THR A 6 -2.16 -10.06 -12.62
N HIS A 7 -2.42 -10.63 -11.44
CA HIS A 7 -1.54 -10.40 -10.28
C HIS A 7 -0.14 -10.99 -10.49
N GLY A 8 -0.06 -12.17 -11.10
CA GLY A 8 1.22 -12.81 -11.44
C GLY A 8 2.02 -11.97 -12.42
N GLN A 9 1.36 -11.45 -13.47
CA GLN A 9 1.97 -10.58 -14.47
C GLN A 9 2.45 -9.25 -13.87
N ILE A 10 1.64 -8.59 -13.04
CA ILE A 10 2.05 -7.36 -12.34
C ILE A 10 3.28 -7.65 -11.47
N ARG A 11 3.29 -8.75 -10.71
CA ARG A 11 4.47 -9.12 -9.93
C ARG A 11 5.69 -9.40 -10.81
N SER A 12 5.51 -10.05 -11.97
CA SER A 12 6.59 -10.33 -12.90
C SER A 12 7.20 -9.07 -13.52
N VAL A 13 6.39 -8.04 -13.77
CA VAL A 13 6.85 -6.78 -14.38
C VAL A 13 7.46 -5.84 -13.34
N PHE A 14 6.81 -5.69 -12.18
CA PHE A 14 7.19 -4.70 -11.18
C PHE A 14 8.09 -5.26 -10.06
N GLY A 15 8.18 -6.59 -9.91
CA GLY A 15 9.11 -7.24 -8.98
C GLY A 15 9.10 -6.64 -7.57
N GLU A 16 10.23 -6.08 -7.18
CA GLU A 16 10.49 -5.54 -5.84
C GLU A 16 9.87 -4.16 -5.60
N VAL A 17 9.60 -3.38 -6.65
CA VAL A 17 8.96 -2.06 -6.48
C VAL A 17 7.47 -2.20 -6.11
N LEU A 18 6.87 -3.37 -6.33
CA LEU A 18 5.49 -3.65 -5.95
C LEU A 18 5.34 -3.79 -4.43
N PHE A 19 4.40 -3.07 -3.83
CA PHE A 19 4.04 -3.26 -2.41
C PHE A 19 3.44 -4.64 -2.16
N LYS A 20 3.65 -5.18 -0.95
CA LYS A 20 3.11 -6.49 -0.54
C LYS A 20 1.64 -6.35 -0.16
N THR A 21 1.27 -5.23 0.45
CA THR A 21 -0.11 -4.91 0.83
C THR A 21 -0.98 -4.66 -0.40
N LYS A 22 -2.13 -5.33 -0.46
CA LYS A 22 -3.15 -5.12 -1.49
C LYS A 22 -4.31 -4.33 -0.90
N ILE A 23 -4.79 -3.32 -1.63
CA ILE A 23 -6.03 -2.62 -1.30
C ILE A 23 -7.17 -3.33 -2.03
N THR A 24 -8.11 -3.91 -1.28
CA THR A 24 -9.25 -4.64 -1.83
C THR A 24 -10.43 -3.70 -2.06
N LYS A 25 -11.35 -4.10 -2.95
CA LYS A 25 -12.62 -3.36 -3.09
C LYS A 25 -13.42 -3.49 -1.82
N ASN A 26 -13.83 -2.36 -1.26
CA ASN A 26 -14.55 -2.30 -0.01
C ASN A 26 -15.62 -1.20 -0.07
N VAL A 27 -16.87 -1.55 0.28
CA VAL A 27 -18.00 -0.60 0.24
C VAL A 27 -17.71 0.65 1.08
N ARG A 28 -17.14 0.51 2.28
CA ARG A 28 -16.84 1.67 3.14
C ARG A 28 -15.74 2.56 2.56
N LEU A 29 -14.78 1.98 1.84
CA LEU A 29 -13.74 2.74 1.13
C LEU A 29 -14.33 3.50 -0.06
N GLU A 30 -15.30 2.92 -0.76
CA GLU A 30 -15.99 3.58 -1.89
C GLU A 30 -16.97 4.66 -1.43
N GLU A 31 -17.56 4.52 -0.24
CA GLU A 31 -18.47 5.51 0.36
C GLU A 31 -17.73 6.70 0.98
N SER A 32 -16.54 6.52 1.55
CA SER A 32 -15.85 7.57 2.31
C SER A 32 -15.68 8.92 1.56
N PRO A 33 -15.41 8.95 0.24
CA PRO A 33 -15.32 10.20 -0.52
C PRO A 33 -16.62 11.01 -0.52
N ALA A 34 -17.78 10.34 -0.55
CA ALA A 34 -19.09 11.01 -0.50
C ALA A 34 -19.31 11.72 0.86
N TYR A 35 -18.77 11.15 1.93
CA TYR A 35 -18.80 11.72 3.28
C TYR A 35 -17.67 12.73 3.53
N LYS A 36 -16.79 12.97 2.54
CA LYS A 36 -15.60 13.86 2.64
C LYS A 36 -14.66 13.46 3.78
N GLU A 37 -14.64 12.18 4.13
CA GLU A 37 -13.80 11.63 5.18
C GLU A 37 -12.82 10.61 4.59
N THR A 38 -11.65 10.49 5.22
CA THR A 38 -10.71 9.43 4.88
C THR A 38 -11.25 8.09 5.35
N ILE A 39 -10.80 6.98 4.75
CA ILE A 39 -11.17 5.64 5.24
C ILE A 39 -10.75 5.39 6.69
N LEU A 40 -9.70 6.09 7.14
CA LEU A 40 -9.17 6.00 8.51
C LEU A 40 -10.11 6.64 9.53
N THR A 41 -10.86 7.69 9.15
CA THR A 41 -11.81 8.39 10.03
C THR A 41 -13.23 7.86 9.85
N PHE A 42 -13.67 7.66 8.60
CA PHE A 42 -15.02 7.20 8.26
C PHE A 42 -15.30 5.78 8.77
N ALA A 43 -14.36 4.84 8.54
CA ALA A 43 -14.53 3.45 8.95
C ALA A 43 -13.20 2.84 9.43
N PRO A 44 -12.67 3.27 10.60
CA PRO A 44 -11.33 2.90 11.10
C PRO A 44 -11.10 1.39 11.30
N LYS A 45 -12.19 0.62 11.46
CA LYS A 45 -12.18 -0.83 11.65
C LYS A 45 -12.51 -1.61 10.38
N SER A 46 -12.74 -0.93 9.25
CA SER A 46 -13.01 -1.57 7.97
C SER A 46 -11.76 -2.28 7.41
N PRO A 47 -11.94 -3.31 6.55
CA PRO A 47 -10.83 -3.92 5.82
C PRO A 47 -9.97 -2.89 5.08
N GLY A 48 -10.59 -1.93 4.38
CA GLY A 48 -9.87 -0.89 3.66
C GLY A 48 -9.01 -0.02 4.57
N ALA A 49 -9.50 0.36 5.75
CA ALA A 49 -8.70 1.12 6.72
C ALA A 49 -7.49 0.32 7.23
N VAL A 50 -7.65 -0.98 7.47
CA VAL A 50 -6.55 -1.86 7.90
C VAL A 50 -5.52 -2.03 6.79
N GLU A 51 -5.94 -2.20 5.55
CA GLU A 51 -5.06 -2.32 4.39
C GLU A 51 -4.28 -1.03 4.14
N TYR A 52 -4.91 0.14 4.21
CA TYR A 52 -4.20 1.42 4.08
C TYR A 52 -3.17 1.65 5.19
N LYS A 53 -3.47 1.23 6.43
CA LYS A 53 -2.49 1.29 7.53
C LYS A 53 -1.27 0.41 7.27
N LYS A 54 -1.47 -0.80 6.76
CA LYS A 54 -0.37 -1.70 6.38
C LYS A 54 0.47 -1.11 5.25
N LEU A 55 -0.19 -0.57 4.22
CA LEU A 55 0.48 0.09 3.11
C LEU A 55 1.31 1.29 3.59
N ALA A 56 0.76 2.14 4.47
CA ALA A 56 1.49 3.25 5.05
C ALA A 56 2.75 2.79 5.80
N GLY A 57 2.67 1.68 6.54
CA GLY A 57 3.82 1.05 7.17
C GLY A 57 4.89 0.62 6.17
N GLU A 58 4.50 -0.04 5.07
CA GLU A 58 5.46 -0.42 4.01
C GLU A 58 6.11 0.78 3.33
N VAL A 59 5.37 1.87 3.13
CA VAL A 59 5.92 3.12 2.55
C VAL A 59 6.97 3.72 3.48
N ILE A 60 6.66 3.83 4.78
CA ILE A 60 7.61 4.38 5.78
C ILE A 60 8.87 3.52 5.82
N GLN A 61 8.72 2.19 5.91
CA GLN A 61 9.85 1.28 5.93
C GLN A 61 10.75 1.45 4.69
N ARG A 62 10.18 1.51 3.48
CA ARG A 62 10.97 1.72 2.25
C ARG A 62 11.70 3.05 2.23
N VAL A 63 11.07 4.12 2.72
CA VAL A 63 11.70 5.44 2.80
C VAL A 63 12.84 5.47 3.81
N GLU A 64 12.70 4.76 4.93
CA GLU A 64 13.76 4.61 5.92
C GLU A 64 14.93 3.79 5.37
N GLU A 65 14.66 2.65 4.74
CA GLU A 65 15.67 1.82 4.07
C GLU A 65 16.45 2.63 3.02
N ASP A 66 15.75 3.40 2.18
CA ASP A 66 16.34 4.27 1.15
C ASP A 66 17.17 5.44 1.72
N ARG A 67 16.82 5.94 2.90
CA ARG A 67 17.65 6.95 3.59
C ARG A 67 18.92 6.33 4.14
N VAL A 68 18.84 5.12 4.70
CA VAL A 68 20.00 4.42 5.27
C VAL A 68 21.01 4.07 4.18
N THR A 69 20.56 3.55 3.03
CA THR A 69 21.46 3.25 1.91
C THR A 69 22.19 4.49 1.40
N ARG A 70 21.47 5.60 1.20
CA ARG A 70 22.08 6.87 0.76
C ARG A 70 23.11 7.41 1.76
N HIS A 71 22.81 7.39 3.06
CA HIS A 71 23.75 7.82 4.08
C HIS A 71 25.00 6.92 4.18
N ALA A 72 24.87 5.62 3.92
CA ALA A 72 26.01 4.70 3.91
C ALA A 72 26.93 4.93 2.71
N GLU A 73 26.36 5.29 1.55
CA GLU A 73 27.11 5.65 0.34
C GLU A 73 27.87 6.97 0.50
N ASP A 74 27.28 7.97 1.18
CA ASP A 74 27.92 9.27 1.44
C ASP A 74 29.09 9.18 2.46
N ALA A 75 29.16 8.10 3.24
CA ALA A 75 30.18 7.89 4.27
C ALA A 75 31.37 7.02 3.82
N ALA A 76 31.33 6.49 2.60
CA ALA A 76 32.35 5.63 1.98
C ALA A 76 33.23 6.40 0.98
#